data_AF-A0A0N1B7W2-F1
#
_entry.id   AF-A0A0N1B7W2-F1
#
_cell.length_a   1.000
_cell.length_b   1.000
_cell.length_c   1.000
_cell.angle_alpha   90.00
_cell.angle_beta   90.00
_cell.angle_gamma   90.00
#
_symmetry.space_group_name_H-M   'P 1'
#
loop_
_entity.id
_entity.type
_entity.pdbx_description
1 polymer ?
#
loop_
_entity_poly.entity_id
_entity_poly.type
_entity_poly.pdbx_seq_one_letter_code
_entity_poly.pdbx_strand_id
1 'polypeptide(L)'
;MSKSTNVAHEISISARAFQHIIRAIAALSLEETRFVTFKDVILHALERYPALKGGHSAALETLLPVEGPVRIYVRLNSTDNAAVERLKGELNTATKSHCGVRETLIFCAMLVAEGEFSTCKIQMDKVKL
;
A
#
# COMPACT_ATOMS: atom_id res chain seq x y z
N MET A 1 6.39 12.73 -27.70
CA MET A 1 6.62 11.57 -26.82
C MET A 1 7.30 12.06 -25.56
N SER A 2 6.55 12.29 -24.48
CA SER A 2 7.15 12.62 -23.18
C SER A 2 7.89 11.38 -22.67
N LYS A 3 9.19 11.51 -22.37
CA LYS A 3 9.92 10.44 -21.69
C LYS A 3 9.22 10.20 -20.36
N SER A 4 8.62 9.02 -20.18
CA SER A 4 8.10 8.61 -18.88
C SER A 4 9.28 8.40 -17.93
N THR A 5 9.61 9.42 -17.16
CA THR A 5 10.57 9.30 -16.07
C THR A 5 10.01 8.37 -15.01
N ASN A 6 10.77 7.33 -14.67
CA ASN A 6 10.44 6.41 -13.58
C ASN A 6 11.14 6.87 -12.30
N VAL A 7 10.43 6.82 -11.18
CA VAL A 7 10.92 7.06 -9.83
C VAL A 7 11.02 5.72 -9.12
N ALA A 8 12.20 5.40 -8.60
CA ALA A 8 12.43 4.20 -7.81
C ALA A 8 12.36 4.55 -6.32
N HIS A 9 11.48 3.87 -5.60
CA HIS A 9 11.34 3.98 -4.16
C HIS A 9 11.95 2.74 -3.52
N GLU A 10 13.00 2.95 -2.74
CA GLU A 10 13.54 1.96 -1.81
C GLU A 10 13.00 2.28 -0.42
N ILE A 11 12.20 1.37 0.14
CA ILE A 11 11.63 1.52 1.47
C ILE A 11 12.05 0.36 2.37
N SER A 12 12.21 0.64 3.65
CA SER A 12 12.51 -0.34 4.69
C SER A 12 11.36 -0.35 5.70
N ILE A 13 10.73 -1.51 5.88
CA ILE A 13 9.47 -1.64 6.63
C ILE A 13 9.50 -2.76 7.67
N SER A 14 8.60 -2.66 8.64
CA SER A 14 8.41 -3.69 9.68
C SER A 14 7.81 -4.95 9.10
N ALA A 15 8.01 -6.09 9.79
CA ALA A 15 7.38 -7.34 9.42
C ALA A 15 5.84 -7.24 9.41
N ARG A 16 5.27 -6.43 10.31
CA ARG A 16 3.82 -6.18 10.36
C ARG A 16 3.34 -5.42 9.13
N ALA A 17 4.03 -4.36 8.72
CA ALA A 17 3.73 -3.65 7.48
C ALA A 17 3.90 -4.55 6.24
N PHE A 18 4.91 -5.41 6.23
CA PHE A 18 5.12 -6.39 5.16
C PHE A 18 3.96 -7.37 5.02
N GLN A 19 3.34 -7.81 6.12
CA GLN A 19 2.16 -8.67 6.08
C GLN A 19 0.98 -8.01 5.35
N HIS A 20 0.78 -6.69 5.50
CA HIS A 20 -0.27 -5.98 4.77
C HIS A 20 -0.02 -6.00 3.25
N ILE A 21 1.24 -5.84 2.82
CA ILE A 21 1.60 -5.96 1.40
C ILE A 21 1.26 -7.35 0.86
N ILE A 22 1.66 -8.40 1.58
CA ILE A 22 1.42 -9.78 1.14
C ILE A 22 -0.08 -10.09 1.09
N ARG A 23 -0.85 -9.63 2.09
CA ARG A 23 -2.31 -9.77 2.10
C ARG A 23 -2.97 -9.04 0.94
N ALA A 24 -2.53 -7.82 0.65
CA ALA A 24 -3.05 -7.03 -0.45
C ALA A 24 -2.76 -7.68 -1.82
N ILE A 25 -1.53 -8.15 -2.03
CA ILE A 25 -1.15 -8.88 -3.24
C ILE A 25 -2.00 -10.13 -3.39
N ALA A 26 -2.17 -10.92 -2.33
CA ALA A 26 -2.98 -12.13 -2.36
C ALA A 26 -4.45 -11.81 -2.68
N ALA A 27 -5.04 -10.83 -2.01
CA ALA A 27 -6.43 -10.41 -2.25
C ALA A 27 -6.65 -9.98 -3.70
N LEU A 28 -5.83 -9.04 -4.19
CA LEU A 28 -5.95 -8.52 -5.55
C LEU A 28 -5.59 -9.59 -6.60
N SER A 29 -4.65 -10.50 -6.32
CA SER A 29 -4.35 -11.59 -7.25
C SER A 29 -5.53 -12.55 -7.45
N LEU A 30 -6.27 -12.81 -6.38
CA LEU A 30 -7.46 -13.66 -6.42
C LEU A 30 -8.60 -12.97 -7.17
N GLU A 31 -8.78 -11.66 -6.95
CA GLU A 31 -9.78 -10.85 -7.65
C GLU A 31 -9.51 -10.78 -9.17
N GLU A 32 -8.26 -10.49 -9.54
CA GLU A 32 -7.85 -10.33 -10.93
C GLU A 32 -7.57 -11.68 -11.64
N THR A 33 -7.67 -12.81 -10.93
CA THR A 33 -7.32 -14.15 -11.42
C THR A 33 -5.91 -14.26 -12.04
N ARG A 34 -4.97 -13.44 -11.56
CA ARG A 34 -3.56 -13.44 -11.98
C ARG A 34 -2.68 -13.01 -10.82
N PHE A 35 -1.42 -13.45 -10.82
CA PHE A 35 -0.47 -12.94 -9.82
C PHE A 35 -0.19 -11.45 -10.07
N VAL A 36 -0.37 -10.62 -9.06
CA VAL A 36 -0.10 -9.17 -9.13
C VAL A 36 1.12 -8.78 -8.30
N THR A 37 1.68 -7.62 -8.61
CA THR A 37 2.82 -7.04 -7.92
C THR A 37 2.38 -6.02 -6.87
N PHE A 38 3.29 -5.61 -5.99
CA PHE A 38 3.01 -4.50 -5.08
C PHE A 38 2.70 -3.18 -5.83
N LYS A 39 3.32 -2.97 -7.01
CA LYS A 39 2.98 -1.84 -7.87
C LYS A 39 1.50 -1.88 -8.27
N ASP A 40 1.01 -3.03 -8.72
CA ASP A 40 -0.40 -3.18 -9.12
C ASP A 40 -1.34 -2.87 -7.95
N VAL A 41 -1.01 -3.32 -6.75
CA VAL A 41 -1.75 -2.98 -5.51
C VAL A 41 -1.80 -1.46 -5.28
N ILE A 42 -0.68 -0.76 -5.43
CA ILE A 42 -0.62 0.70 -5.27
C ILE A 42 -1.51 1.39 -6.30
N LEU A 43 -1.42 0.99 -7.57
CA LEU A 43 -2.21 1.61 -8.64
C LEU A 43 -3.70 1.35 -8.45
N HIS A 44 -4.08 0.11 -8.11
CA HIS A 44 -5.45 -0.26 -7.82
C HIS A 44 -6.00 0.58 -6.65
N ALA A 45 -5.23 0.75 -5.57
CA ALA A 45 -5.65 1.59 -4.44
C ALA A 45 -5.87 3.06 -4.86
N LEU A 46 -4.97 3.63 -5.66
CA LEU A 46 -5.06 5.03 -6.11
C LEU A 46 -6.24 5.27 -7.04
N GLU A 47 -6.56 4.30 -7.91
CA GLU A 47 -7.72 4.36 -8.80
C GLU A 47 -9.03 4.21 -8.04
N ARG A 48 -9.10 3.22 -7.13
CA ARG A 48 -10.31 2.87 -6.39
C ARG A 48 -10.65 3.86 -5.28
N TYR A 49 -9.63 4.45 -4.66
CA TYR A 49 -9.74 5.41 -3.57
C TYR A 49 -9.07 6.74 -3.99
N PRO A 50 -9.69 7.48 -4.92
CA PRO A 50 -9.10 8.72 -5.43
C PRO A 50 -9.04 9.84 -4.39
N ALA A 51 -9.67 9.68 -3.23
CA ALA A 51 -9.55 10.60 -2.10
C ALA A 51 -9.61 9.81 -0.79
N LEU A 52 -8.93 10.33 0.23
CA LEU A 52 -8.98 9.75 1.57
C LEU A 52 -10.41 9.82 2.13
N LYS A 53 -11.01 8.66 2.43
CA LYS A 53 -12.29 8.59 3.16
C LYS A 53 -12.05 8.69 4.66
N GLY A 54 -13.02 9.25 5.38
CA GLY A 54 -12.97 9.38 6.84
C GLY A 54 -12.76 8.02 7.53
N GLY A 55 -11.88 7.99 8.53
CA GLY A 55 -11.57 6.77 9.31
C GLY A 55 -10.45 5.89 8.75
N HIS A 56 -10.09 6.01 7.47
CA HIS A 56 -8.97 5.22 6.92
C HIS A 56 -7.61 5.61 7.54
N SER A 57 -7.41 6.89 7.85
CA SER A 57 -6.17 7.36 8.50
C SER A 57 -5.95 6.75 9.89
N ALA A 58 -7.02 6.43 10.63
CA ALA A 58 -6.92 5.84 11.95
C ALA A 58 -6.30 4.42 11.90
N ALA A 59 -6.62 3.63 10.88
CA ALA A 59 -6.03 2.30 10.71
C ALA A 59 -4.51 2.39 10.56
N LEU A 60 -4.03 3.34 9.73
CA LEU A 60 -2.60 3.61 9.56
C LEU A 60 -1.93 3.99 10.89
N GLU A 61 -2.57 4.85 11.70
CA GLU A 61 -2.03 5.25 13.00
C GLU A 61 -1.81 4.04 13.95
N THR A 62 -2.65 3.00 13.87
CA THR A 62 -2.44 1.77 14.68
C THR A 62 -1.28 0.89 14.22
N LEU A 63 -0.76 1.14 13.01
CA LEU A 63 0.36 0.42 12.42
C LEU A 63 1.69 1.17 12.60
N LEU A 64 1.65 2.47 12.90
CA LEU A 64 2.87 3.27 13.08
C LEU A 64 3.66 2.83 14.33
N PRO A 65 5.00 2.82 14.27
CA PRO A 65 5.83 3.13 13.09
C PRO A 65 5.87 1.96 12.09
N VAL A 66 5.85 2.27 10.79
CA VAL A 66 5.96 1.26 9.72
C VAL A 66 7.41 0.87 9.39
N GLU A 67 8.40 1.56 9.95
CA GLU A 67 9.83 1.30 9.71
C GLU A 67 10.26 -0.08 10.21
N GLY A 68 11.20 -0.70 9.51
CA GLY A 68 11.83 -1.94 9.96
C GLY A 68 12.81 -2.51 8.93
N PRO A 69 13.28 -3.75 9.13
CA PRO A 69 14.41 -4.30 8.39
C PRO A 69 14.06 -4.83 6.97
N VAL A 70 12.77 -4.97 6.63
CA VAL A 70 12.36 -5.58 5.36
C VAL A 70 12.47 -4.55 4.24
N ARG A 71 13.38 -4.77 3.29
CA ARG A 71 13.59 -3.86 2.16
C ARG A 71 12.69 -4.20 0.98
N ILE A 72 12.07 -3.18 0.40
CA ILE A 72 11.20 -3.30 -0.77
C ILE A 72 11.56 -2.22 -1.77
N TYR A 73 11.55 -2.60 -3.05
CA TYR A 73 11.78 -1.72 -4.17
C TYR A 73 10.50 -1.64 -5.01
N VAL A 74 10.02 -0.43 -5.26
CA VAL A 74 8.91 -0.20 -6.19
C VAL A 74 9.27 0.91 -7.18
N ARG A 75 8.89 0.74 -8.45
CA ARG A 75 9.11 1.73 -9.50
C ARG A 75 7.78 2.25 -10.00
N LEU A 76 7.60 3.56 -9.89
CA LEU A 76 6.41 4.28 -10.33
C LEU A 76 6.79 5.20 -11.49
N ASN A 77 5.90 5.37 -12.46
CA ASN A 77 6.11 6.42 -13.46
C ASN A 77 5.82 7.79 -12.81
N SER A 78 6.15 8.89 -13.50
CA SER A 78 5.93 10.24 -12.97
C SER A 78 4.49 10.55 -12.59
N THR A 79 3.51 10.03 -13.34
CA THR A 79 2.08 10.23 -13.09
C THR A 79 1.63 9.49 -11.83
N ASP A 80 1.97 8.21 -11.72
CA ASP A 80 1.68 7.37 -10.55
C ASP A 80 2.33 7.96 -9.29
N ASN A 81 3.58 8.44 -9.43
CA ASN A 81 4.31 9.06 -8.34
C ASN A 81 3.64 10.36 -7.86
N ALA A 82 3.15 11.19 -8.79
CA ALA A 82 2.41 12.40 -8.42
C ALA A 82 1.11 12.08 -7.67
N ALA A 83 0.42 10.98 -8.02
CA ALA A 83 -0.76 10.52 -7.30
C ALA A 83 -0.41 10.05 -5.87
N VAL A 84 0.71 9.34 -5.70
CA VAL A 84 1.23 8.99 -4.36
C VAL A 84 1.57 10.23 -3.55
N GLU A 85 2.24 11.21 -4.14
CA GLU A 85 2.60 12.47 -3.47
C GLU A 85 1.37 13.27 -3.01
N ARG A 86 0.30 13.28 -3.82
CA ARG A 86 -0.98 13.86 -3.42
C ARG A 86 -1.57 13.12 -2.21
N LEU A 87 -1.67 11.79 -2.28
CA LEU A 87 -2.20 10.98 -1.18
C LEU A 87 -1.39 11.15 0.10
N LYS A 88 -0.06 11.25 -0.02
CA LYS A 88 0.84 11.59 1.11
C LYS A 88 0.46 12.92 1.76
N GLY A 89 0.16 13.94 0.96
CA GLY A 89 -0.34 15.24 1.48
C GLY A 89 -1.65 15.11 2.24
N GLU A 90 -2.59 14.33 1.71
CA GLU A 90 -3.88 14.04 2.37
C GLU A 90 -3.67 13.30 3.70
N LEU A 91 -2.80 12.28 3.72
CA LEU A 91 -2.47 11.52 4.94
C LEU A 91 -1.79 12.39 6.00
N ASN A 92 -0.85 13.25 5.63
CA ASN A 92 -0.22 14.18 6.58
C ASN A 92 -1.25 15.16 7.18
N THR A 93 -2.29 15.52 6.44
CA THR A 93 -3.35 16.41 6.95
C THR A 93 -4.31 15.65 7.88
N ALA A 94 -4.57 14.38 7.59
CA ALA A 94 -5.58 13.58 8.29
C ALA A 94 -5.04 12.75 9.46
N THR A 95 -3.72 12.59 9.58
CA THR A 95 -3.06 11.88 10.69
C THR A 95 -2.38 12.88 11.60
N LYS A 96 -2.18 12.52 12.87
CA LYS A 96 -1.41 13.33 13.83
C LYS A 96 0.11 13.14 13.70
N SER A 97 0.54 12.32 12.74
CA SER A 97 1.93 11.90 12.56
C SER A 97 2.44 12.26 11.18
N HIS A 98 3.75 12.46 11.05
CA HIS A 98 4.34 12.65 9.73
C HIS A 98 4.24 11.35 8.91
N CYS A 99 3.64 11.44 7.73
CA CYS A 99 3.55 10.35 6.76
C CYS A 99 4.49 10.64 5.58
N GLY A 100 5.50 9.81 5.39
CA GLY A 100 6.37 9.82 4.23
C GLY A 100 5.80 8.98 3.08
N VAL A 101 6.63 8.80 2.05
CA VAL A 101 6.30 7.90 0.92
C VAL A 101 6.10 6.48 1.44
N ARG A 102 6.94 6.01 2.37
CA ARG A 102 6.84 4.68 2.97
C ARG A 102 5.46 4.41 3.56
N GLU A 103 5.01 5.29 4.46
CA GLU A 103 3.70 5.20 5.12
C GLU A 103 2.58 5.21 4.09
N THR A 104 2.70 6.06 3.06
CA THR A 104 1.71 6.17 1.98
C THR A 104 1.60 4.89 1.15
N LEU A 105 2.72 4.26 0.81
CA LEU A 105 2.71 3.00 0.06
C LEU A 105 2.13 1.85 0.89
N ILE A 106 2.43 1.81 2.19
CA ILE A 106 1.83 0.82 3.11
C ILE A 106 0.34 1.06 3.28
N PHE A 107 -0.08 2.32 3.36
CA PHE A 107 -1.48 2.67 3.42
C PHE A 107 -2.25 2.16 2.19
N CYS A 108 -1.70 2.27 0.98
CA CYS A 108 -2.30 1.66 -0.21
C CYS A 108 -2.49 0.14 -0.04
N ALA A 109 -1.48 -0.57 0.49
CA ALA A 109 -1.62 -1.99 0.79
C ALA A 109 -2.71 -2.25 1.84
N MET A 110 -2.81 -1.44 2.89
CA MET A 110 -3.86 -1.57 3.90
C MET A 110 -5.24 -1.42 3.29
N LEU A 111 -5.46 -0.42 2.42
CA LEU A 111 -6.73 -0.21 1.74
C LEU A 111 -7.18 -1.44 0.95
N VAL A 112 -6.24 -2.10 0.25
CA VAL A 112 -6.54 -3.30 -0.55
C VAL A 112 -6.65 -4.55 0.33
N ALA A 113 -5.85 -4.66 1.40
CA ALA A 113 -5.90 -5.81 2.30
C ALA A 113 -7.15 -5.81 3.21
N GLU A 114 -7.62 -4.63 3.62
CA GLU A 114 -8.69 -4.44 4.60
C GLU A 114 -10.02 -3.99 3.97
N GLY A 115 -10.01 -3.41 2.76
CA GLY A 115 -11.19 -2.86 2.11
C GLY A 115 -12.08 -3.93 1.49
N GLU A 116 -13.33 -4.03 1.96
CA GLU A 116 -14.58 -4.65 1.41
C GLU A 116 -14.53 -6.05 0.76
N PHE A 117 -13.36 -6.60 0.43
CA PHE A 117 -13.12 -7.81 -0.37
C PHE A 117 -12.29 -8.85 0.38
N SER A 118 -12.13 -8.72 1.69
CA SER A 118 -11.61 -9.80 2.55
C SER A 118 -12.63 -10.94 2.69
N THR A 119 -13.18 -11.44 1.57
CA THR A 119 -13.88 -12.72 1.52
C THR A 119 -12.88 -13.88 1.57
N CYS A 120 -11.62 -13.64 1.19
CA CYS A 120 -10.54 -14.58 1.43
C CYS A 120 -9.96 -14.39 2.84
N LYS A 121 -10.66 -14.97 3.83
CA LYS A 121 -10.03 -15.31 5.12
C LYS A 121 -8.97 -16.38 4.85
N ILE A 122 -7.77 -15.97 4.43
CA ILE A 122 -6.63 -16.89 4.38
C ILE A 122 -6.39 -17.32 5.84
N GLN A 123 -6.89 -18.49 6.21
CA GLN A 123 -6.58 -19.13 7.48
C GLN A 123 -5.09 -19.49 7.45
N MET A 124 -4.26 -18.63 8.04
CA MET A 124 -2.81 -18.84 8.12
C MET A 124 -2.42 -20.00 9.04
N ASP A 125 -3.36 -20.60 9.79
CA ASP A 125 -3.13 -21.73 10.71
C ASP A 125 -2.70 -23.03 10.00
N LYS A 126 -2.68 -23.05 8.66
CA LYS A 126 -2.30 -24.23 7.87
C LYS A 126 -1.02 -24.10 7.04
N VAL A 127 -0.36 -22.94 7.05
CA VAL A 127 0.95 -22.83 6.41
C VAL A 127 2.02 -23.20 7.43
N LYS A 128 2.25 -24.51 7.59
CA LYS A 128 3.49 -25.00 8.21
C LYS A 128 4.61 -24.85 7.18
N LEU A 129 5.59 -24.01 7.50
CA LEU A 129 6.90 -24.01 6.84
C LEU A 129 7.63 -25.34 7.12
#